data_AF-A0A381VVG5-F1
#
_entry.id   AF-A0A381VVG5-F1
#
_cell.length_a   1.000
_cell.length_b   1.000
_cell.length_c   1.000
_cell.angle_alpha   90.00
_cell.angle_beta   90.00
_cell.angle_gamma   90.00
#
_symmetry.space_group_name_H-M   'P 1'
#
loop_
_entity.id
_entity.type
_entity.pdbx_description
1 polymer ?
#
loop_
_entity_poly.entity_id
_entity_poly.type
_entity_poly.pdbx_seq_one_letter_code
_entity_poly.pdbx_strand_id
1 'polypeptide(L)' 'MLDGGLEAVFVRGVFYCLVLASIPALIPIPGYGHHSFAAEFIREPVTIEGVVTEVWFRNPHIRYYVEVSNEEGGTEIWD' A
#
# COMPACT_ATOMS: atom_id res chain seq x y z
N MET A 1 23.70 -55.12 2.00
CA MET A 1 23.97 -54.31 0.80
C MET A 1 22.75 -54.30 -0.14
N LEU A 2 21.55 -54.11 0.40
CA LEU A 2 20.30 -53.75 -0.31
C LEU A 2 19.59 -52.56 0.37
N ASP A 3 20.31 -51.90 1.26
CA ASP A 3 19.86 -50.91 2.23
C ASP A 3 19.97 -49.47 1.69
N GLY A 4 20.80 -49.23 0.66
CA GLY A 4 21.00 -47.89 0.09
C GLY A 4 19.87 -47.37 -0.80
N GLY A 5 19.03 -48.24 -1.36
CA GLY A 5 17.96 -47.85 -2.29
C GLY A 5 16.75 -47.25 -1.57
N LEU A 6 16.35 -47.84 -0.43
CA LEU A 6 15.22 -47.38 0.36
C LEU A 6 15.53 -46.04 1.04
N GLU A 7 16.74 -45.91 1.61
CA GLU A 7 17.22 -44.66 2.20
C GLU A 7 17.28 -43.52 1.16
N ALA A 8 17.75 -43.80 -0.06
CA ALA A 8 17.76 -42.80 -1.14
C ALA A 8 16.36 -42.37 -1.59
N VAL A 9 15.38 -43.28 -1.61
CA VAL A 9 13.98 -42.97 -1.90
C VAL A 9 13.36 -42.15 -0.78
N PHE A 10 13.66 -42.49 0.48
CA PHE A 10 13.18 -41.77 1.66
C PHE A 10 13.74 -40.35 1.72
N VAL A 11 15.05 -40.18 1.53
CA VAL A 11 15.72 -38.87 1.52
C VAL A 11 15.18 -37.96 0.40
N ARG A 12 14.94 -38.52 -0.80
CA ARG A 12 14.30 -37.79 -1.90
C ARG A 12 12.87 -37.38 -1.56
N GLY A 13 12.10 -38.28 -0.93
CA GLY A 13 10.74 -37.99 -0.47
C GLY A 13 10.71 -36.85 0.54
N VAL A 14 11.59 -36.87 1.54
CA VAL A 14 11.73 -35.80 2.54
C VAL A 14 12.12 -34.48 1.87
N PHE A 15 13.08 -34.51 0.94
CA PHE A 15 13.48 -33.32 0.20
C PHE A 15 12.33 -32.70 -0.60
N TYR A 16 11.56 -33.51 -1.35
CA TYR A 16 10.40 -33.01 -2.09
C TYR A 16 9.31 -32.45 -1.17
N CYS A 17 9.05 -33.11 -0.03
CA CYS A 17 8.10 -32.60 0.96
C CYS A 17 8.52 -31.23 1.51
N LEU A 18 9.81 -31.03 1.80
CA LEU A 18 10.32 -29.75 2.29
C LEU A 18 10.24 -28.65 1.22
N VAL A 19 10.57 -28.97 -0.02
CA VAL A 19 10.44 -28.02 -1.14
C VAL A 19 8.97 -27.62 -1.32
N LEU A 20 8.04 -28.59 -1.38
CA LEU A 20 6.61 -28.32 -1.55
C LEU A 20 6.02 -27.53 -0.37
N ALA A 21 6.45 -27.83 0.86
CA ALA A 21 5.99 -27.12 2.06
C ALA A 21 6.46 -25.66 2.12
N SER A 22 7.53 -25.29 1.40
CA SER A 22 8.05 -23.91 1.38
C SER A 22 7.32 -22.98 0.40
N ILE A 23 6.61 -23.53 -0.59
CA ILE A 23 5.95 -22.76 -1.66
C ILE A 23 4.91 -21.74 -1.13
N PRO A 24 4.06 -22.06 -0.13
CA PRO A 24 3.08 -21.10 0.39
C PRO A 24 3.71 -19.86 1.05
N ALA A 25 4.93 -19.96 1.57
CA ALA A 25 5.63 -18.83 2.18
C ALA A 25 6.07 -17.75 1.17
N LEU A 26 6.04 -18.08 -0.13
CA LEU A 26 6.34 -17.16 -1.22
C LEU A 26 5.12 -16.35 -1.68
N ILE A 27 3.93 -16.62 -1.14
CA ILE A 27 2.71 -15.91 -1.50
C ILE A 27 2.70 -14.57 -0.73
N PRO A 28 2.84 -13.42 -1.40
CA PRO A 28 2.71 -12.14 -0.73
C PRO A 28 1.28 -11.99 -0.23
N ILE A 29 1.10 -11.81 1.08
CA ILE A 29 -0.20 -11.50 1.65
C ILE A 29 -0.41 -9.98 1.51
N PRO A 30 -1.39 -9.51 0.73
CA PRO A 30 -1.67 -8.09 0.64
C PRO A 30 -2.08 -7.57 2.03
N GLY A 31 -1.35 -6.58 2.53
CA GLY A 31 -1.74 -5.87 3.75
C GLY A 31 -2.89 -4.92 3.46
N TYR A 32 -3.97 -5.00 4.24
CA TYR A 32 -5.05 -4.02 4.20
C TYR A 32 -4.65 -2.78 5.01
N GLY A 33 -4.29 -1.70 4.32
CA GLY A 33 -4.09 -0.40 4.95
C GLY A 33 -5.43 0.18 5.42
N HIS A 34 -5.59 0.37 6.72
CA HIS A 34 -6.69 1.16 7.27
C HIS A 34 -6.41 2.66 7.08
N HIS A 35 -7.01 3.29 6.07
CA HIS A 35 -6.94 4.74 5.92
C HIS A 35 -8.13 5.40 6.60
N SER A 36 -7.88 6.35 7.52
CA SER A 36 -8.95 7.13 8.15
C SER A 36 -9.39 8.25 7.21
N PHE A 37 -10.22 7.93 6.23
CA PHE A 37 -10.81 8.91 5.32
C PHE A 37 -11.43 10.09 6.08
N ALA A 38 -12.19 9.78 7.15
CA ALA A 38 -12.87 10.76 7.97
C ALA A 38 -11.94 11.67 8.80
N ALA A 39 -10.63 11.41 8.83
CA ALA A 39 -9.68 12.32 9.48
C ALA A 39 -9.31 13.51 8.60
N GLU A 40 -9.35 13.35 7.27
CA GLU A 40 -8.90 14.36 6.30
C GLU A 40 -10.04 14.88 5.42
N PHE A 41 -11.00 14.01 5.09
CA PHE A 41 -12.01 14.30 4.07
C PHE A 41 -13.43 14.20 4.62
N ILE A 42 -14.25 15.17 4.23
CA ILE A 42 -15.70 15.09 4.32
C ILE A 42 -16.25 14.22 3.18
N ARG A 43 -17.45 13.68 3.34
CA ARG A 43 -18.05 12.79 2.31
C ARG A 43 -18.64 13.58 1.16
N GLU A 44 -19.02 14.82 1.42
CA GLU A 44 -19.69 15.72 0.51
C GLU A 44 -18.64 16.45 -0.35
N PRO A 45 -18.81 16.46 -1.68
CA PRO A 45 -17.89 17.20 -2.54
C PRO A 45 -18.08 18.72 -2.33
N VAL A 46 -16.96 19.43 -2.28
CA VAL A 46 -16.91 20.90 -2.27
C VAL A 46 -16.13 21.38 -3.50
N THR A 47 -16.44 22.58 -3.98
CA THR A 47 -15.68 23.22 -5.07
C THR A 47 -14.78 24.28 -4.46
N ILE A 48 -13.50 24.23 -4.80
CA ILE A 48 -12.49 25.22 -4.42
C ILE A 48 -12.02 25.90 -5.70
N GLU A 49 -12.16 27.22 -5.77
CA GLU A 49 -11.67 28.03 -6.89
C GLU A 49 -10.56 28.95 -6.38
N GLY A 50 -9.42 28.91 -7.04
CA GLY A 50 -8.23 29.66 -6.62
C GLY A 50 -7.02 29.37 -7.48
N VAL A 51 -5.87 29.90 -7.07
CA VAL A 51 -4.59 29.69 -7.76
C VAL A 51 -3.82 28.58 -7.05
N VAL A 52 -3.45 27.52 -7.78
CA VAL A 52 -2.58 26.48 -7.23
C VAL A 52 -1.19 27.07 -7.00
N THR A 53 -0.74 27.10 -5.74
CA THR A 53 0.56 27.64 -5.34
C THR A 53 1.62 26.57 -5.20
N GLU A 54 1.22 25.35 -4.80
CA GLU A 54 2.13 24.20 -4.69
C GLU A 54 1.42 22.87 -4.96
N VAL A 55 2.14 21.93 -5.56
CA VAL A 55 1.74 20.53 -5.70
C VAL A 55 2.71 19.67 -4.90
N TRP A 56 2.22 19.07 -3.82
CA TRP A 56 3.02 18.16 -3.01
C TRP A 56 2.70 16.72 -3.37
N PHE A 57 3.71 15.98 -3.81
CA PHE A 57 3.57 14.58 -4.20
C PHE A 57 4.54 13.70 -3.43
N ARG A 58 3.99 12.74 -2.68
CA ARG A 58 4.76 11.73 -1.97
C ARG A 58 3.96 10.43 -1.93
N ASN A 59 4.32 9.49 -2.82
CA ASN A 59 3.65 8.19 -2.91
C ASN A 59 3.38 7.56 -1.52
N PRO A 60 2.11 7.25 -1.16
CA PRO A 60 0.90 7.24 -2.02
C PRO A 60 0.03 8.52 -1.99
N HIS A 61 0.49 9.59 -1.33
CA HIS A 61 -0.27 10.80 -1.07
C HIS A 61 0.06 11.95 -2.04
N ILE A 62 -0.97 12.73 -2.36
CA ILE A 62 -0.89 13.97 -3.14
C ILE A 62 -1.69 15.05 -2.41
N ARG A 63 -1.19 16.29 -2.41
CA ARG A 63 -1.88 17.49 -1.91
C ARG A 63 -1.72 18.64 -2.89
N TYR A 64 -2.71 19.51 -2.95
CA TYR A 64 -2.66 20.77 -3.69
C TYR A 64 -2.83 21.89 -2.69
N TYR A 65 -1.90 22.85 -2.70
CA TYR A 65 -2.09 24.08 -1.95
C TYR A 65 -2.68 25.12 -2.89
N VAL A 66 -3.81 25.69 -2.49
CA VAL A 66 -4.58 26.62 -3.33
C VAL A 66 -4.75 27.93 -2.58
N GLU A 67 -4.32 29.02 -3.19
CA GLU A 67 -4.63 30.38 -2.72
C GLU A 67 -6.05 30.75 -3.15
N VAL A 68 -6.92 30.96 -2.16
CA VAL A 68 -8.34 31.30 -2.31
C VAL A 68 -8.56 32.74 -1.84
N SER A 69 -9.31 33.52 -2.60
CA SER A 69 -9.73 34.86 -2.19
C SER A 69 -10.87 34.76 -1.18
N ASN A 70 -10.77 35.50 -0.07
CA ASN A 70 -11.82 35.53 0.96
C ASN A 70 -12.75 36.75 0.79
N GLU A 71 -13.87 36.72 1.51
CA GLU A 71 -14.89 37.79 1.46
C GLU A 71 -14.39 39.14 2.02
N GLU A 72 -13.33 39.12 2.83
CA GLU A 72 -12.74 40.31 3.45
C GLU A 72 -11.70 41.00 2.53
N GLY A 73 -11.53 40.51 1.31
CA GLY A 73 -10.61 41.06 0.31
C GLY A 73 -9.14 40.64 0.47
N GLY A 74 -8.87 39.66 1.32
CA GLY A 74 -7.57 38.99 1.47
C GLY A 74 -7.52 37.64 0.76
N THR A 75 -6.44 36.90 1.01
CA THR A 75 -6.26 35.53 0.54
C THR A 75 -5.93 34.58 1.69
N GLU A 76 -6.24 33.31 1.49
CA GLU A 76 -5.93 32.20 2.39
C GLU A 76 -5.43 31.00 1.60
N ILE A 77 -4.54 30.20 2.20
CA ILE A 77 -4.04 28.97 1.59
C ILE A 77 -4.81 27.78 2.14
N TRP A 78 -5.45 27.03 1.23
CA TRP A 78 -6.17 25.79 1.52
C TRP A 78 -5.35 24.57 1.10
N ASP A 79 -5.53 23.44 1.78
CA ASP A 79 -4.94 22.14 1.47
C ASP A 79 -5.97 21.05 1.11
#